data_AF-A0A973D9M6-F1
#
_entry.id   AF-A0A973D9M6-F1
#
_cell.length_a   1.000
_cell.length_b   1.000
_cell.length_c   1.000
_cell.angle_alpha   90.00
_cell.angle_beta   90.00
_cell.angle_gamma   90.00
#
_symmetry.space_group_name_H-M   'P 1'
#
loop_
_entity.id
_entity.type
_entity.pdbx_description
1 polymer ?
#
loop_
_entity_poly.entity_id
_entity_poly.type
_entity_poly.pdbx_seq_one_letter_code
_entity_poly.pdbx_strand_id
1 'polypeptide(L)'
;MNNNYENIGVDVSYVEDYTLLTVLGTLATQVRLYSFNEKETVKMCRAVFHLHRVLNSLEFKEFVLNFKHYKIVTTGRLWWKKKRKVEIEGFHFHRAIDKMSNQEVYNLIMDGRETLQPTTAKVANIRIKLDKRNKRGVLGYTYANSMYQWIYNWFFRSGDTGDVAGNTGHEWFHKLGFGHTYRYNFLRQFSVNYALGYFIRDADVDNLTML
;
A
#
# COMPACT_ATOMS: atom_id res chain seq x y z
N MET A 1 -13.81 -6.61 24.66
CA MET A 1 -13.13 -6.73 23.36
C MET A 1 -12.03 -7.76 23.57
N ASN A 2 -12.20 -8.97 23.05
CA ASN A 2 -11.21 -10.04 23.20
C ASN A 2 -10.02 -9.74 22.28
N ASN A 3 -8.83 -9.59 22.87
CA ASN A 3 -7.58 -9.38 22.15
C ASN A 3 -7.17 -10.66 21.43
N ASN A 4 -7.69 -10.91 20.22
CA ASN A 4 -7.24 -11.98 19.33
C ASN A 4 -5.77 -11.83 18.86
N TYR A 5 -5.04 -10.83 19.34
CA TYR A 5 -3.66 -10.53 18.96
C TYR A 5 -2.61 -11.20 19.88
N GLU A 6 -3.00 -11.77 21.02
CA GLU A 6 -2.06 -12.43 21.96
C GLU A 6 -1.59 -13.82 21.46
N ASN A 7 -2.28 -14.41 20.48
CA ASN A 7 -1.91 -15.72 19.92
C ASN A 7 -0.98 -15.67 18.70
N ILE A 8 -0.44 -14.49 18.32
CA ILE A 8 0.49 -14.41 17.17
C ILE A 8 1.91 -14.89 17.56
N GLY A 9 2.18 -15.21 18.83
CA GLY A 9 3.40 -15.92 19.23
C GLY A 9 4.69 -15.30 18.68
N VAL A 10 4.76 -13.97 18.65
CA VAL A 10 5.91 -13.26 18.09
C VAL A 10 6.97 -13.18 19.17
N ASP A 11 7.86 -14.16 19.20
CA ASP A 11 9.10 -14.08 19.95
C ASP A 11 10.00 -13.04 19.26
N VAL A 12 10.51 -12.07 20.03
CA VAL A 12 11.18 -10.88 19.48
C VAL A 12 12.67 -10.97 19.75
N SER A 13 13.37 -11.83 19.00
CA SER A 13 14.83 -11.85 18.95
C SER A 13 15.34 -11.26 17.62
N TYR A 14 16.58 -10.75 17.63
CA TYR A 14 17.14 -9.83 16.64
C TYR A 14 17.07 -10.32 15.17
N VAL A 15 16.54 -9.46 14.27
CA VAL A 15 16.45 -9.64 12.81
C VAL A 15 15.83 -10.99 12.40
N GLU A 16 14.59 -11.22 12.79
CA GLU A 16 13.84 -12.37 12.29
C GLU A 16 13.10 -12.04 10.99
N ASP A 17 13.26 -12.94 10.01
CA ASP A 17 12.44 -12.99 8.80
C ASP A 17 11.07 -13.54 9.18
N TYR A 18 10.07 -12.69 9.35
CA TYR A 18 8.70 -13.17 9.59
C TYR A 18 8.00 -13.45 8.26
N THR A 19 7.45 -14.65 8.14
CA THR A 19 6.62 -15.05 7.00
C THR A 19 5.22 -15.38 7.49
N LEU A 20 4.23 -14.64 7.01
CA LEU A 20 2.83 -15.00 7.22
C LEU A 20 2.47 -16.06 6.17
N LEU A 21 2.24 -17.29 6.64
CA LEU A 21 1.90 -18.44 5.80
C LEU A 21 0.48 -18.28 5.22
N THR A 22 0.33 -18.67 3.96
CA THR A 22 -0.91 -18.50 3.19
C THR A 22 -1.54 -19.81 2.77
N VAL A 23 -2.86 -19.76 2.54
CA VAL A 23 -3.62 -20.79 1.84
C VAL A 23 -3.33 -20.70 0.34
N LEU A 24 -3.36 -21.83 -0.38
CA LEU A 24 -3.16 -21.89 -1.83
C LEU A 24 -4.01 -20.85 -2.56
N GLY A 25 -3.37 -19.98 -3.34
CA GLY A 25 -4.04 -18.95 -4.15
C GLY A 25 -3.99 -17.52 -3.58
N THR A 26 -3.52 -17.35 -2.34
CA THR A 26 -3.39 -16.03 -1.71
C THR A 26 -1.95 -15.49 -1.77
N LEU A 27 -1.79 -14.18 -1.64
CA LEU A 27 -0.51 -13.46 -1.65
C LEU A 27 0.17 -13.58 -0.28
N ALA A 28 1.29 -14.28 -0.21
CA ALA A 28 2.09 -14.34 1.01
C ALA A 28 2.70 -12.98 1.35
N THR A 29 2.97 -12.73 2.63
CA THR A 29 3.65 -11.50 3.06
C THR A 29 4.86 -11.85 3.89
N GLN A 30 6.03 -11.43 3.42
CA GLN A 30 7.30 -11.56 4.13
C GLN A 30 7.72 -10.19 4.63
N VAL A 31 8.13 -10.09 5.89
CA VAL A 31 8.59 -8.82 6.47
C VAL A 31 10.00 -8.92 7.05
N ARG A 32 10.81 -7.90 6.75
CA ARG A 32 12.13 -7.63 7.33
C ARG A 32 12.16 -6.23 7.91
N LEU A 33 12.47 -6.11 9.19
CA LEU A 33 12.46 -4.85 9.92
C LEU A 33 13.87 -4.39 10.28
N TYR A 34 14.16 -3.12 10.05
CA TYR A 34 15.46 -2.51 10.33
C TYR A 34 15.32 -1.27 11.20
N SER A 35 16.11 -1.19 12.27
CA SER A 35 16.16 -0.03 13.19
C SER A 35 14.89 0.19 14.03
N PHE A 36 14.14 -0.88 14.29
CA PHE A 36 13.01 -0.93 15.24
C PHE A 36 13.49 -1.49 16.58
N ASN A 37 13.02 -0.94 17.70
CA ASN A 37 13.09 -1.62 19.00
C ASN A 37 11.89 -2.58 19.16
N GLU A 38 11.87 -3.38 20.23
CA GLU A 38 10.82 -4.38 20.49
C GLU A 38 9.38 -3.82 20.40
N LYS A 39 9.09 -2.71 21.07
CA LYS A 39 7.75 -2.07 21.03
C LYS A 39 7.41 -1.57 19.63
N GLU A 40 8.39 -0.99 18.93
CA GLU A 40 8.23 -0.52 17.56
C GLU A 40 8.02 -1.73 16.61
N THR A 41 8.70 -2.86 16.82
CA THR A 41 8.51 -4.11 16.07
C THR A 41 7.10 -4.64 16.20
N VAL A 42 6.55 -4.75 17.41
CA VAL A 42 5.17 -5.23 17.64
C VAL A 42 4.16 -4.39 16.86
N LYS A 43 4.27 -3.05 16.90
CA LYS A 43 3.38 -2.17 16.16
C LYS A 43 3.52 -2.35 14.64
N MET A 44 4.74 -2.49 14.13
CA MET A 44 4.98 -2.69 12.71
C MET A 44 4.43 -4.05 12.24
N CYS A 45 4.61 -5.12 13.02
CA CYS A 45 4.04 -6.43 12.72
C CYS A 45 2.50 -6.39 12.66
N ARG A 46 1.84 -5.65 13.56
CA ARG A 46 0.38 -5.43 13.48
C ARG A 46 -0.04 -4.71 12.21
N ALA A 47 0.71 -3.68 11.79
CA ALA A 47 0.42 -2.96 10.55
C ALA A 47 0.66 -3.84 9.30
N VAL A 48 1.69 -4.68 9.29
CA VAL A 48 1.91 -5.65 8.19
C VAL A 48 0.84 -6.73 8.18
N PHE A 49 0.39 -7.20 9.34
CA PHE A 49 -0.72 -8.14 9.44
C PHE A 49 -2.03 -7.53 8.92
N HIS A 50 -2.31 -6.27 9.27
CA HIS A 50 -3.42 -5.49 8.71
C HIS A 50 -3.34 -5.45 7.18
N LEU A 51 -2.19 -5.03 6.63
CA LEU A 51 -1.94 -5.01 5.19
C LEU A 51 -2.20 -6.39 4.56
N HIS A 52 -1.63 -7.45 5.14
CA HIS A 52 -1.78 -8.82 4.66
C HIS A 52 -3.24 -9.27 4.58
N ARG A 53 -4.02 -8.99 5.63
CA ARG A 53 -5.45 -9.33 5.65
C ARG A 53 -6.22 -8.58 4.57
N VAL A 54 -5.96 -7.27 4.43
CA VAL A 54 -6.61 -6.47 3.39
C VAL A 54 -6.28 -6.99 2.00
N LEU A 55 -5.00 -7.18 1.66
CA LEU A 55 -4.59 -7.65 0.32
C LEU A 55 -5.21 -9.00 -0.07
N ASN A 56 -5.50 -9.85 0.92
CA ASN A 56 -6.09 -11.18 0.73
C ASN A 56 -7.59 -11.24 1.04
N SER A 57 -8.30 -10.12 0.93
CA SER A 57 -9.74 -10.03 1.15
C SER A 57 -10.54 -9.90 -0.15
N LEU A 58 -11.80 -10.33 -0.14
CA LEU A 58 -12.74 -10.10 -1.24
C LEU A 58 -12.98 -8.60 -1.46
N GLU A 59 -13.07 -7.83 -0.37
CA GLU A 59 -13.34 -6.41 -0.40
C GLU A 59 -12.23 -5.64 -1.13
N PHE A 60 -10.96 -6.03 -0.91
CA PHE A 60 -9.84 -5.46 -1.65
C PHE A 60 -9.90 -5.81 -3.14
N LYS A 61 -10.18 -7.08 -3.47
CA LYS A 61 -10.36 -7.50 -4.87
C LYS A 61 -11.46 -6.70 -5.55
N GLU A 62 -12.62 -6.60 -4.94
CA GLU A 62 -13.76 -5.85 -5.48
C GLU A 62 -13.46 -4.36 -5.63
N PHE A 63 -12.79 -3.76 -4.63
CA PHE A 63 -12.35 -2.38 -4.69
C PHE A 63 -11.44 -2.13 -5.89
N VAL A 64 -10.42 -2.97 -6.09
CA VAL A 64 -9.49 -2.83 -7.22
C VAL A 64 -10.21 -3.01 -8.55
N LEU A 65 -11.01 -4.08 -8.68
CA LEU A 65 -11.68 -4.43 -9.94
C LEU A 65 -12.72 -3.38 -10.36
N ASN A 66 -13.40 -2.76 -9.39
CA ASN A 66 -14.43 -1.76 -9.64
C ASN A 66 -13.96 -0.31 -9.43
N PHE A 67 -12.65 -0.07 -9.28
CA PHE A 67 -12.14 1.27 -9.01
C PHE A 67 -12.50 2.23 -10.15
N LYS A 68 -13.05 3.39 -9.77
CA LYS A 68 -13.34 4.51 -10.67
C LYS A 68 -12.87 5.81 -10.02
N HIS A 69 -12.48 6.77 -10.85
CA HIS A 69 -12.16 8.12 -10.38
C HIS A 69 -12.84 9.17 -11.24
N TYR A 70 -12.58 10.45 -10.95
CA TYR A 70 -13.13 11.54 -11.74
C TYR A 70 -12.09 12.56 -12.14
N LYS A 71 -12.34 13.22 -13.27
CA LYS A 71 -11.62 14.42 -13.69
C LYS A 71 -12.57 15.60 -13.87
N ILE A 72 -12.06 16.80 -13.60
CA ILE A 72 -12.75 18.03 -13.96
C ILE A 72 -12.30 18.41 -15.37
N VAL A 73 -13.24 18.40 -16.31
CA VAL A 73 -13.01 18.88 -17.69
C VAL A 73 -13.65 20.26 -17.83
N THR A 74 -12.92 21.18 -18.46
CA THR A 74 -13.41 22.51 -18.78
C THR A 74 -13.70 22.58 -20.28
N THR A 75 -14.92 22.93 -20.64
CA THR A 75 -15.38 23.08 -22.03
C THR A 75 -15.88 24.49 -22.29
N GLY A 76 -15.82 24.97 -23.52
CA GLY A 76 -16.27 26.33 -23.90
C GLY A 76 -15.13 27.33 -24.09
N ARG A 77 -15.46 28.50 -24.64
CA ARG A 77 -14.49 29.53 -25.06
C ARG A 77 -14.46 30.69 -24.06
N LEU A 78 -13.25 31.10 -23.63
CA LEU A 78 -12.91 32.19 -22.68
C LEU A 78 -13.92 32.46 -21.56
N TRP A 79 -14.99 33.21 -21.84
CA TRP A 79 -16.01 33.69 -20.90
C TRP A 79 -17.10 32.66 -20.58
N TRP A 80 -17.23 31.59 -21.38
CA TRP A 80 -18.28 30.58 -21.28
C TRP A 80 -17.77 29.21 -20.81
N LYS A 81 -16.67 29.19 -20.04
CA LYS A 81 -16.07 27.95 -19.53
C LYS A 81 -17.03 27.24 -18.58
N LYS A 82 -17.53 26.08 -18.98
CA LYS A 82 -18.29 25.15 -18.12
C LYS A 82 -17.35 24.09 -17.58
N LYS A 83 -17.34 23.88 -16.26
CA LYS A 83 -16.64 22.77 -15.61
C LYS A 83 -17.61 21.62 -15.43
N ARG A 84 -17.20 20.40 -15.78
CA ARG A 84 -17.98 19.18 -15.52
C ARG A 84 -17.10 18.10 -14.93
N LYS A 85 -17.64 17.34 -13.98
CA LYS A 85 -17.03 16.13 -13.42
C LYS A 85 -17.32 14.99 -14.39
N VAL A 86 -16.29 14.28 -14.83
CA VAL A 86 -16.42 13.10 -15.69
C VAL A 86 -15.82 11.92 -14.96
N GLU A 87 -16.61 10.86 -14.80
CA GLU A 87 -16.16 9.58 -14.26
C GLU A 87 -15.27 8.87 -15.28
N ILE A 88 -14.22 8.22 -14.78
CA ILE A 88 -13.26 7.45 -15.55
C ILE A 88 -13.07 6.12 -14.84
N GLU A 89 -13.17 5.04 -15.60
CA GLU A 89 -12.87 3.71 -15.10
C GLU A 89 -11.36 3.52 -14.89
N GLY A 90 -11.05 2.89 -13.77
CA GLY A 90 -9.71 2.52 -13.34
C GLY A 90 -8.87 3.62 -12.76
N PHE A 91 -7.59 3.30 -12.55
CA PHE A 91 -6.66 4.15 -11.82
C PHE A 91 -6.07 5.27 -12.68
N HIS A 92 -5.63 6.34 -12.02
CA HIS A 92 -4.85 7.39 -12.66
C HIS A 92 -3.36 7.01 -12.72
N PHE A 93 -2.80 6.94 -13.92
CA PHE A 93 -1.38 6.66 -14.14
C PHE A 93 -0.62 7.93 -14.52
N HIS A 94 0.60 8.09 -14.00
CA HIS A 94 1.42 9.25 -14.30
C HIS A 94 1.86 9.28 -15.77
N ARG A 95 2.25 8.13 -16.34
CA ARG A 95 2.67 8.01 -17.74
C ARG A 95 1.66 7.17 -18.50
N ALA A 96 1.39 7.53 -19.74
CA ALA A 96 0.47 6.80 -20.61
C ALA A 96 0.91 5.35 -20.86
N ILE A 97 2.23 5.11 -20.90
CA ILE A 97 2.81 3.77 -21.07
C ILE A 97 2.55 2.85 -19.87
N ASP A 98 2.22 3.41 -18.70
CA ASP A 98 1.91 2.64 -17.50
C ASP A 98 0.42 2.28 -17.42
N LYS A 99 -0.40 2.66 -18.42
CA LYS A 99 -1.86 2.49 -18.34
C LYS A 99 -2.22 1.01 -18.30
N MET A 100 -2.90 0.62 -17.23
CA MET A 100 -3.40 -0.73 -17.00
C MET A 100 -4.91 -0.68 -16.74
N SER A 101 -5.60 -1.74 -17.13
CA SER A 101 -6.95 -2.05 -16.66
C SER A 101 -6.94 -2.44 -15.19
N ASN A 102 -8.10 -2.39 -14.53
CA ASN A 102 -8.22 -2.81 -13.13
C ASN A 102 -7.84 -4.28 -12.91
N GLN A 103 -8.17 -5.15 -13.87
CA GLN A 103 -7.79 -6.56 -13.81
C GLN A 103 -6.27 -6.74 -13.88
N GLU A 104 -5.58 -5.99 -14.75
CA GLU A 104 -4.11 -6.02 -14.83
C GLU A 104 -3.47 -5.49 -13.55
N VAL A 105 -4.00 -4.42 -12.95
CA VAL A 105 -3.54 -3.92 -11.65
C VAL A 105 -3.69 -4.98 -10.57
N TYR A 106 -4.87 -5.60 -10.46
CA TYR A 106 -5.11 -6.67 -9.49
C TYR A 106 -4.17 -7.85 -9.70
N ASN A 107 -4.04 -8.32 -10.94
CA ASN A 107 -3.17 -9.46 -11.26
C ASN A 107 -1.71 -9.16 -10.93
N LEU A 108 -1.21 -7.96 -11.23
CA LEU A 108 0.16 -7.55 -10.91
C LEU A 108 0.41 -7.52 -9.39
N ILE A 109 -0.55 -7.01 -8.62
CA ILE A 109 -0.49 -7.02 -7.15
C ILE A 109 -0.46 -8.45 -6.61
N MET A 110 -1.37 -9.31 -7.09
CA MET A 110 -1.47 -10.69 -6.64
C MET A 110 -0.33 -11.57 -7.16
N ASP A 111 0.39 -11.18 -8.20
CA ASP A 111 1.61 -11.85 -8.65
C ASP A 111 2.81 -11.50 -7.74
N GLY A 112 2.78 -10.37 -7.03
CA GLY A 112 3.78 -9.99 -6.02
C GLY A 112 5.21 -9.78 -6.55
N ARG A 113 5.44 -9.89 -7.86
CA ARG A 113 6.77 -9.77 -8.47
C ARG A 113 7.22 -8.32 -8.45
N GLU A 114 8.06 -7.98 -7.48
CA GLU A 114 8.69 -6.67 -7.39
C GLU A 114 9.69 -6.46 -8.53
N THR A 115 9.81 -5.22 -9.02
CA THR A 115 10.68 -4.87 -10.14
C THR A 115 12.15 -5.27 -9.90
N LEU A 116 12.62 -5.21 -8.65
CA LEU A 116 14.00 -5.57 -8.29
C LEU A 116 14.15 -7.03 -7.82
N GLN A 117 13.05 -7.76 -7.62
CA GLN A 117 13.03 -9.16 -7.21
C GLN A 117 11.98 -9.97 -8.00
N PRO A 118 12.13 -10.08 -9.32
CA PRO A 118 11.09 -10.63 -10.19
C PRO A 118 10.88 -12.14 -10.02
N THR A 119 11.77 -12.85 -9.33
CA THR A 119 11.68 -14.30 -9.11
C THR A 119 10.77 -14.70 -7.95
N THR A 120 10.38 -13.74 -7.10
CA THR A 120 9.51 -13.97 -5.93
C THR A 120 8.04 -13.84 -6.33
N ALA A 121 7.51 -14.85 -7.01
CA ALA A 121 6.09 -14.89 -7.34
C ALA A 121 5.25 -15.12 -6.08
N LYS A 122 4.08 -14.48 -6.00
CA LYS A 122 3.08 -14.62 -4.94
C LYS A 122 3.57 -14.21 -3.54
N VAL A 123 4.57 -13.34 -3.44
CA VAL A 123 5.09 -12.82 -2.16
C VAL A 123 5.20 -11.29 -2.19
N ALA A 124 4.54 -10.61 -1.26
CA ALA A 124 4.83 -9.20 -0.94
C ALA A 124 6.06 -9.11 -0.03
N ASN A 125 7.17 -8.57 -0.52
CA ASN A 125 8.43 -8.47 0.23
C ASN A 125 8.55 -7.10 0.92
N ILE A 126 8.10 -7.05 2.17
CA ILE A 126 8.09 -5.83 2.97
C ILE A 126 9.43 -5.68 3.71
N ARG A 127 10.28 -4.76 3.27
CA ARG A 127 11.62 -4.51 3.86
C ARG A 127 11.71 -3.09 4.38
N ILE A 128 11.25 -2.88 5.60
CA ILE A 128 11.05 -1.55 6.14
C ILE A 128 12.18 -1.14 7.07
N LYS A 129 12.69 0.07 6.87
CA LYS A 129 13.59 0.75 7.80
C LYS A 129 12.91 1.92 8.48
N LEU A 130 13.01 1.96 9.81
CA LEU A 130 12.57 3.12 10.59
C LEU A 130 13.62 4.24 10.46
N ASP A 131 13.25 5.32 9.78
CA ASP A 131 14.10 6.50 9.64
C ASP A 131 13.90 7.43 10.84
N LYS A 132 14.92 7.54 11.69
CA LYS A 132 14.90 8.35 12.91
C LYS A 132 14.99 9.86 12.64
N ARG A 133 15.21 10.27 11.38
CA ARG A 133 15.12 11.68 10.97
C ARG A 133 13.67 12.15 10.93
N ASN A 134 13.48 13.47 10.93
CA ASN A 134 12.17 14.09 10.76
C ASN A 134 12.12 14.90 9.48
N LYS A 135 11.13 14.62 8.63
CA LYS A 135 10.85 15.40 7.42
C LYS A 135 9.37 15.74 7.38
N ARG A 136 9.05 17.03 7.41
CA ARG A 136 7.66 17.51 7.32
C ARG A 136 7.06 17.15 5.97
N GLY A 137 5.80 16.69 5.98
CA GLY A 137 5.02 16.43 4.76
C GLY A 137 5.36 15.15 4.02
N VAL A 138 6.20 14.27 4.58
CA VAL A 138 6.52 12.96 4.01
C VAL A 138 6.38 11.91 5.11
N LEU A 139 5.53 10.90 4.89
CA LEU A 139 5.21 9.87 5.88
C LEU A 139 6.19 8.69 5.80
N GLY A 140 6.40 8.21 4.57
CA GLY A 140 7.43 7.27 4.17
C GLY A 140 7.98 7.62 2.80
N TYR A 141 8.95 6.85 2.36
CA TYR A 141 9.51 6.97 1.02
C TYR A 141 10.19 5.67 0.60
N THR A 142 10.51 5.61 -0.69
CA THR A 142 11.19 4.50 -1.32
C THR A 142 12.02 4.99 -2.50
N TYR A 143 12.99 4.21 -2.93
CA TYR A 143 13.73 4.45 -4.17
C TYR A 143 13.50 3.30 -5.15
N ALA A 144 13.42 3.63 -6.44
CA ALA A 144 13.16 2.67 -7.52
C ALA A 144 14.27 1.60 -7.66
N ASN A 145 15.49 1.92 -7.23
CA ASN A 145 16.67 1.06 -7.29
C ASN A 145 17.07 0.48 -5.93
N SER A 146 16.18 0.53 -4.94
CA SER A 146 16.42 -0.07 -3.62
C SER A 146 15.36 -1.13 -3.33
N MET A 147 15.68 -2.15 -2.53
CA MET A 147 14.66 -3.08 -2.01
C MET A 147 14.01 -2.57 -0.72
N TYR A 148 14.56 -1.52 -0.10
CA TYR A 148 14.05 -1.00 1.17
C TYR A 148 12.89 -0.01 0.96
N GLN A 149 11.96 -0.01 1.90
CA GLN A 149 11.02 1.08 2.15
C GLN A 149 11.42 1.77 3.45
N TRP A 150 11.16 3.07 3.56
CA TRP A 150 11.43 3.85 4.77
C TRP A 150 10.14 4.43 5.30
N ILE A 151 10.03 4.45 6.62
CA ILE A 151 8.97 5.17 7.33
C ILE A 151 9.62 6.14 8.31
N TYR A 152 9.15 7.39 8.34
CA TYR A 152 9.69 8.37 9.27
C TYR A 152 9.18 8.13 10.69
N ASN A 153 10.09 8.24 11.66
CA ASN A 153 9.81 7.92 13.05
C ASN A 153 8.72 8.78 13.69
N TRP A 154 8.59 10.06 13.32
CA TRP A 154 7.50 10.91 13.81
C TRP A 154 6.13 10.35 13.41
N PHE A 155 5.97 9.98 12.14
CA PHE A 155 4.72 9.45 11.60
C PHE A 155 4.44 8.07 12.18
N PHE A 156 5.45 7.20 12.19
CA PHE A 156 5.32 5.86 12.76
C PHE A 156 4.85 5.90 14.22
N ARG A 157 5.32 6.86 15.03
CA ARG A 157 4.93 6.99 16.44
C ARG A 157 3.51 7.55 16.60
N SER A 158 3.14 8.55 15.81
CA SER A 158 1.85 9.23 15.95
C SER A 158 0.68 8.54 15.23
N GLY A 159 0.95 7.89 14.09
CA GLY A 159 -0.08 7.22 13.29
C GLY A 159 -0.57 5.95 13.95
N ASP A 160 -1.82 5.57 13.73
CA ASP A 160 -2.33 4.30 14.21
C ASP A 160 -1.89 3.10 13.34
N THR A 161 -2.41 1.91 13.62
CA THR A 161 -2.07 0.70 12.86
C THR A 161 -2.48 0.81 11.39
N GLY A 162 -3.66 1.37 11.11
CA GLY A 162 -4.17 1.57 9.76
C GLY A 162 -3.33 2.57 8.98
N ASP A 163 -2.94 3.69 9.60
CA ASP A 163 -2.06 4.69 9.01
C ASP A 163 -0.72 4.07 8.57
N VAL A 164 -0.09 3.30 9.45
CA VAL A 164 1.18 2.63 9.15
C VAL A 164 1.00 1.56 8.08
N ALA A 165 -0.10 0.80 8.11
CA ALA A 165 -0.41 -0.22 7.12
C ALA A 165 -0.63 0.38 5.72
N GLY A 166 -1.44 1.45 5.63
CA GLY A 166 -1.72 2.15 4.38
C GLY A 166 -0.47 2.78 3.77
N ASN A 167 0.37 3.42 4.59
CA ASN A 167 1.66 3.94 4.13
C ASN A 167 2.60 2.80 3.68
N THR A 168 2.62 1.68 4.40
CA THR A 168 3.43 0.51 4.02
C THR A 168 3.00 -0.05 2.67
N GLY A 169 1.68 -0.21 2.47
CA GLY A 169 1.11 -0.61 1.18
C GLY A 169 1.49 0.36 0.07
N HIS A 170 1.34 1.68 0.30
CA HIS A 170 1.72 2.74 -0.65
C HIS A 170 3.17 2.57 -1.14
N GLU A 171 4.11 2.40 -0.21
CA GLU A 171 5.54 2.24 -0.53
C GLU A 171 5.86 0.89 -1.18
N TRP A 172 5.12 -0.18 -0.84
CA TRP A 172 5.25 -1.47 -1.51
C TRP A 172 4.72 -1.44 -2.94
N PHE A 173 3.60 -0.74 -3.22
CA PHE A 173 3.10 -0.59 -4.59
C PHE A 173 4.10 0.11 -5.52
N HIS A 174 4.95 0.99 -4.97
CA HIS A 174 6.07 1.53 -5.74
C HIS A 174 7.09 0.46 -6.15
N LYS A 175 7.28 -0.61 -5.36
CA LYS A 175 8.15 -1.76 -5.69
C LYS A 175 7.59 -2.64 -6.79
N LEU A 176 6.27 -2.63 -6.98
CA LEU A 176 5.62 -3.27 -8.13
C LEU A 176 5.71 -2.44 -9.42
N GLY A 177 6.30 -1.24 -9.34
CA GLY A 177 6.47 -0.34 -10.48
C GLY A 177 5.37 0.71 -10.63
N PHE A 178 4.39 0.76 -9.71
CA PHE A 178 3.39 1.82 -9.73
C PHE A 178 3.99 3.16 -9.34
N GLY A 179 3.76 4.18 -10.16
CA GLY A 179 4.21 5.54 -9.94
C GLY A 179 3.07 6.52 -9.77
N HIS A 180 3.40 7.72 -9.30
CA HIS A 180 2.50 8.86 -9.28
C HIS A 180 3.28 10.15 -9.56
N THR A 181 2.59 11.23 -9.89
CA THR A 181 3.22 12.54 -10.08
C THR A 181 3.94 13.01 -8.81
N TYR A 182 5.16 13.55 -8.95
CA TYR A 182 5.92 14.12 -7.82
C TYR A 182 5.23 15.33 -7.20
N ARG A 183 4.78 16.27 -8.06
CA ARG A 183 4.03 17.45 -7.62
C ARG A 183 2.60 17.07 -7.29
N TYR A 184 2.07 17.67 -6.21
CA TYR A 184 0.68 17.50 -5.85
C TYR A 184 -0.23 17.96 -7.00
N ASN A 185 -1.23 17.14 -7.30
CA ASN A 185 -2.39 17.50 -8.09
C ASN A 185 -3.57 16.65 -7.62
N PHE A 186 -4.79 17.06 -7.96
CA PHE A 186 -6.00 16.39 -7.49
C PHE A 186 -6.15 14.94 -8.00
N LEU A 187 -5.47 14.55 -9.08
CA LEU A 187 -5.52 13.20 -9.61
C LEU A 187 -4.58 12.24 -8.88
N ARG A 188 -3.62 12.76 -8.11
CA ARG A 188 -2.62 11.97 -7.38
C ARG A 188 -3.28 10.98 -6.41
N GLN A 189 -4.36 11.38 -5.76
CA GLN A 189 -5.12 10.51 -4.85
C GLN A 189 -5.79 9.32 -5.55
N PHE A 190 -5.91 9.35 -6.89
CA PHE A 190 -6.48 8.29 -7.70
C PHE A 190 -5.42 7.38 -8.34
N SER A 191 -4.13 7.60 -8.06
CA SER A 191 -3.09 6.66 -8.46
C SER A 191 -3.16 5.40 -7.62
N VAL A 192 -2.65 4.28 -8.14
CA VAL A 192 -2.66 2.98 -7.45
C VAL A 192 -2.12 3.08 -6.02
N ASN A 193 -0.95 3.71 -5.84
CA ASN A 193 -0.31 3.85 -4.52
C ASN A 193 -1.22 4.54 -3.49
N TYR A 194 -1.82 5.68 -3.84
CA TYR A 194 -2.64 6.46 -2.93
C TYR A 194 -4.01 5.83 -2.70
N ALA A 195 -4.71 5.47 -3.77
CA ALA A 195 -6.05 4.92 -3.68
C ALA A 195 -6.06 3.64 -2.84
N LEU A 196 -5.12 2.73 -3.09
CA LEU A 196 -5.01 1.49 -2.33
C LEU A 196 -4.43 1.73 -0.93
N GLY A 197 -3.48 2.64 -0.76
CA GLY A 197 -2.96 3.01 0.56
C GLY A 197 -4.07 3.54 1.48
N TYR A 198 -4.97 4.39 0.97
CA TYR A 198 -6.13 4.86 1.72
C TYR A 198 -7.13 3.75 2.00
N PHE A 199 -7.42 2.89 1.01
CA PHE A 199 -8.29 1.74 1.24
C PHE A 199 -7.74 0.82 2.34
N ILE A 200 -6.44 0.50 2.32
CA ILE A 200 -5.80 -0.31 3.35
C ILE A 200 -5.90 0.36 4.72
N ARG A 201 -5.63 1.67 4.81
CA ARG A 201 -5.74 2.43 6.07
C ARG A 201 -7.14 2.34 6.68
N ASP A 202 -8.16 2.51 5.84
CA ASP A 202 -9.55 2.66 6.29
C ASP A 202 -10.31 1.33 6.39
N ALA A 203 -9.72 0.22 5.94
CA ALA A 203 -10.35 -1.10 5.98
C ALA A 203 -10.57 -1.60 7.41
N ASP A 204 -11.80 -2.02 7.69
CA ASP A 204 -12.18 -2.69 8.93
C ASP A 204 -11.76 -4.16 8.89
N VAL A 205 -10.55 -4.44 9.36
CA VAL A 205 -9.93 -5.77 9.30
C VAL A 205 -10.72 -6.84 10.05
N ASP A 206 -11.54 -6.48 11.04
CA ASP A 206 -12.30 -7.46 11.80
C ASP A 206 -13.51 -8.01 11.02
N ASN A 207 -13.93 -7.31 9.96
CA ASN A 207 -15.08 -7.66 9.13
C ASN A 207 -14.73 -8.04 7.68
N LEU A 208 -13.46 -8.29 7.37
CA LEU A 208 -13.03 -8.72 6.03
C LEU A 208 -13.37 -10.18 5.75
N THR A 209 -13.80 -10.45 4.51
CA THR A 209 -14.00 -11.81 4.00
C THR A 209 -12.73 -12.29 3.31
N MET A 210 -12.04 -13.27 3.90
CA MET A 210 -10.78 -13.81 3.37
C MET A 210 -11.00 -14.65 2.09
N LEU A 211 -10.06 -14.53 1.14
CA LEU A 211 -9.99 -15.31 -0.11
C LEU A 211 -9.56 -16.77 0.10
#